data_AF-A0A7V5G036-F1
#
_entry.id   AF-A0A7V5G036-F1
#
_cell.length_a   1.000
_cell.length_b   1.000
_cell.length_c   1.000
_cell.angle_alpha   90.00
_cell.angle_beta   90.00
_cell.angle_gamma   90.00
#
_symmetry.space_group_name_H-M   'P 1'
#
loop_
_entity.id
_entity.type
_entity.pdbx_description
1 polymer ?
#
loop_
_entity_poly.entity_id
_entity_poly.type
_entity_poly.pdbx_seq_one_letter_code
_entity_poly.pdbx_strand_id
1 'polypeptide(L)'
;HDKMKPVIERGERVLVTVLTKKMAEELTTYYNDLGLKVRYMHSDLDAIERNQVIRSLRQGEFDILVGINLLREGLDLPEVSLVAILDADKEGFLRSRTSLIQTAGRAARNSNGHVLMYANKVTNSMQETIDITSSRREKQMAFNKKHGITPKTTLRELDTDLKVEDAGELYNKRAKLEKMPKAERQKMVQELKAKMLVAAKNLEFEEAARLRDQIAKIKKL
;
A
#
# COMPACT_ATOMS: atom_id res chain seq x y z
N HIS A 1 17.44 -7.10 6.88
CA HIS A 1 16.84 -8.38 7.32
C HIS A 1 16.62 -8.40 8.84
N ASP A 2 17.68 -8.31 9.66
CA ASP A 2 17.57 -8.56 11.11
C ASP A 2 16.69 -7.59 11.88
N LYS A 3 16.61 -6.32 11.43
CA LYS A 3 15.72 -5.33 12.04
C LYS A 3 14.23 -5.55 11.70
N MET A 4 13.93 -6.32 10.66
CA MET A 4 12.55 -6.60 10.24
C MET A 4 11.95 -7.76 11.01
N LYS A 5 12.72 -8.79 11.39
CA LYS A 5 12.20 -9.95 12.15
C LYS A 5 11.45 -9.56 13.43
N PRO A 6 12.01 -8.71 14.32
CA PRO A 6 11.29 -8.29 15.53
C PRO A 6 10.03 -7.48 15.23
N VAL A 7 9.98 -6.76 14.10
CA VAL A 7 8.79 -6.01 13.66
C VAL A 7 7.68 -6.99 13.28
N ILE A 8 8.02 -8.01 12.50
CA ILE A 8 7.10 -9.06 12.07
C ILE A 8 6.60 -9.89 13.25
N GLU A 9 7.47 -10.22 14.21
CA GLU A 9 7.11 -10.94 15.45
C GLU A 9 6.09 -10.17 16.30
N ARG A 10 6.08 -8.83 16.23
CA ARG A 10 5.04 -7.99 16.87
C ARG A 10 3.75 -7.86 16.06
N GLY A 11 3.68 -8.51 14.89
CA GLY A 11 2.55 -8.39 13.96
C GLY A 11 2.48 -7.02 13.26
N GLU A 12 3.57 -6.25 13.25
CA GLU A 12 3.68 -4.96 12.59
C GLU A 12 4.23 -5.11 11.16
N ARG A 13 4.09 -4.06 10.34
CA ARG A 13 4.44 -4.07 8.92
C ARG A 13 5.69 -3.25 8.61
N VAL A 14 6.36 -3.64 7.53
CA VAL A 14 7.56 -2.97 7.04
C VAL A 14 7.33 -2.41 5.63
N LEU A 15 7.72 -1.16 5.43
CA LEU A 15 7.85 -0.57 4.11
C LEU A 15 9.32 -0.47 3.72
N VAL A 16 9.66 -0.85 2.49
CA VAL A 16 11.00 -0.72 1.95
C VAL A 16 10.94 0.10 0.67
N THR A 17 11.69 1.20 0.61
CA THR A 17 11.82 2.01 -0.61
C THR A 17 13.16 1.78 -1.28
N VAL A 18 13.12 1.58 -2.59
CA VAL A 18 14.29 1.39 -3.46
C VAL A 18 14.27 2.41 -4.59
N LEU A 19 15.31 2.45 -5.43
CA LEU A 19 15.41 3.42 -6.54
C LEU A 19 14.97 2.86 -7.88
N THR A 20 15.12 1.54 -8.09
CA THR A 20 14.89 0.93 -9.39
C THR A 20 13.92 -0.24 -9.30
N LYS A 21 13.22 -0.51 -10.40
CA LYS A 21 12.31 -1.67 -10.53
C LYS A 21 13.08 -2.98 -10.35
N LYS A 22 14.25 -3.09 -10.98
CA LYS A 22 15.12 -4.26 -10.87
C LYS A 22 15.48 -4.57 -9.41
N MET A 23 15.91 -3.57 -8.64
CA MET A 23 16.19 -3.76 -7.21
C MET A 23 14.95 -4.17 -6.42
N ALA A 24 13.77 -3.65 -6.76
CA ALA A 24 12.54 -4.01 -6.08
C ALA A 24 12.20 -5.50 -6.31
N GLU A 25 12.34 -5.96 -7.55
CA GLU A 25 12.12 -7.35 -7.95
C GLU A 25 13.14 -8.28 -7.28
N GLU A 26 14.44 -7.97 -7.40
CA GLU A 26 15.53 -8.75 -6.79
C GLU A 26 15.39 -8.85 -5.27
N LEU A 27 15.07 -7.73 -4.60
CA LEU A 27 14.91 -7.71 -3.15
C LEU A 27 13.67 -8.50 -2.70
N THR A 28 12.60 -8.45 -3.49
CA THR A 28 11.38 -9.23 -3.22
C THR A 28 11.65 -10.72 -3.35
N THR A 29 12.35 -11.14 -4.41
CA THR A 29 12.78 -12.55 -4.57
C THR A 29 13.66 -12.98 -3.41
N TYR A 30 14.69 -12.20 -3.11
CA TYR A 30 15.62 -12.50 -2.02
C TYR A 30 14.94 -12.65 -0.65
N TYR A 31 14.00 -11.75 -0.30
CA TYR A 31 13.28 -11.86 0.96
C TYR A 31 12.29 -13.04 0.99
N ASN A 32 11.66 -13.39 -0.14
CA ASN A 32 10.84 -14.60 -0.24
C ASN A 32 11.67 -15.87 -0.06
N ASP A 33 12.88 -15.94 -0.65
CA ASP A 33 13.80 -17.07 -0.49
C ASP A 33 14.26 -17.25 0.97
N LEU A 34 14.32 -16.15 1.73
CA LEU A 34 14.57 -16.15 3.17
C LEU A 34 13.32 -16.51 4.01
N GLY A 35 12.19 -16.82 3.39
CA GLY A 35 10.93 -17.19 4.04
C GLY A 35 10.13 -16.01 4.59
N LEU A 36 10.47 -14.77 4.22
CA LEU A 36 9.69 -13.59 4.61
C LEU A 36 8.54 -13.37 3.64
N LYS A 37 7.36 -13.01 4.16
CA LYS A 37 6.20 -12.70 3.32
C LYS A 37 6.33 -11.28 2.78
N VAL A 38 6.77 -11.14 1.54
CA VAL A 38 7.00 -9.85 0.89
C VAL A 38 6.22 -9.72 -0.42
N ARG A 39 5.76 -8.51 -0.74
CA ARG A 39 5.25 -8.17 -2.08
C ARG A 39 5.88 -6.88 -2.60
N TYR A 40 6.02 -6.81 -3.92
CA TYR A 40 6.42 -5.60 -4.64
C TYR A 40 5.20 -4.82 -5.12
N MET A 41 5.15 -3.52 -4.83
CA MET A 41 4.17 -2.60 -5.40
C MET A 41 4.73 -1.95 -6.67
N HIS A 42 4.32 -2.47 -7.83
CA HIS A 42 4.74 -1.94 -9.13
C HIS A 42 4.12 -0.55 -9.39
N SER A 43 4.86 0.31 -10.08
CA SER A 43 4.39 1.62 -10.57
C SER A 43 3.17 1.56 -11.49
N ASP A 44 2.96 0.42 -12.16
CA ASP A 44 2.03 0.26 -13.28
C ASP A 44 0.70 -0.33 -12.82
N LEU A 45 0.60 -0.65 -11.51
CA LEU A 45 -0.64 -1.08 -10.89
C LEU A 45 -1.68 0.03 -11.02
N ASP A 46 -2.89 -0.37 -11.41
CA ASP A 46 -4.03 0.52 -11.39
C ASP A 46 -4.44 0.86 -9.95
N ALA A 47 -5.38 1.80 -9.79
CA ALA A 47 -5.80 2.23 -8.46
C ALA A 47 -6.46 1.11 -7.64
N ILE A 48 -7.15 0.17 -8.30
CA ILE A 48 -7.85 -0.94 -7.66
C ILE A 48 -6.83 -1.95 -7.14
N GLU A 49 -5.90 -2.36 -8.00
CA GLU A 49 -4.82 -3.29 -7.67
C GLU A 49 -3.95 -2.73 -6.54
N ARG A 50 -3.61 -1.44 -6.58
CA ARG A 50 -2.86 -0.78 -5.51
C ARG A 50 -3.60 -0.86 -4.17
N ASN A 51 -4.89 -0.54 -4.17
CA ASN A 51 -5.72 -0.60 -2.96
C ASN A 51 -5.81 -2.03 -2.41
N GLN A 52 -5.91 -3.04 -3.29
CA GLN A 52 -5.89 -4.45 -2.88
C GLN A 52 -4.57 -4.83 -2.21
N VAL A 53 -3.42 -4.48 -2.81
CA VAL A 53 -2.09 -4.75 -2.22
C VAL A 53 -1.96 -4.10 -0.84
N ILE A 54 -2.39 -2.86 -0.69
CA ILE A 54 -2.38 -2.15 0.59
C ILE A 54 -3.28 -2.85 1.61
N ARG A 55 -4.47 -3.30 1.20
CA ARG A 55 -5.41 -4.00 2.10
C ARG A 55 -4.86 -5.36 2.55
N SER A 56 -4.28 -6.14 1.64
CA SER A 56 -3.59 -7.40 1.94
C SER A 56 -2.44 -7.19 2.94
N LEU A 57 -1.68 -6.08 2.83
CA LEU A 57 -0.66 -5.71 3.82
C LEU A 57 -1.30 -5.47 5.19
N ARG A 58 -2.38 -4.69 5.26
CA ARG A 58 -3.07 -4.41 6.53
C ARG A 58 -3.65 -5.67 7.17
N GLN A 59 -4.21 -6.56 6.36
CA GLN A 59 -4.75 -7.85 6.80
C GLN A 59 -3.66 -8.85 7.25
N GLY A 60 -2.39 -8.57 6.96
CA GLY A 60 -1.29 -9.47 7.32
C GLY A 60 -1.15 -10.69 6.42
N GLU A 61 -1.69 -10.63 5.19
CA GLU A 61 -1.39 -11.66 4.18
C GLU A 61 0.12 -11.70 3.88
N PHE A 62 0.77 -10.54 3.99
CA PHE A 62 2.22 -10.39 3.93
C PHE A 62 2.65 -9.24 4.84
N ASP A 63 3.94 -9.21 5.17
CA ASP A 63 4.47 -8.32 6.22
C ASP A 63 5.32 -7.17 5.67
N ILE A 64 5.89 -7.36 4.48
CA ILE A 64 6.85 -6.42 3.88
C ILE A 64 6.34 -5.95 2.52
N LEU A 65 6.23 -4.63 2.34
CA LEU A 65 5.94 -4.01 1.05
C LEU A 65 7.18 -3.30 0.50
N VAL A 66 7.68 -3.76 -0.64
CA VAL A 66 8.78 -3.11 -1.37
C VAL A 66 8.19 -2.21 -2.46
N GLY A 67 8.74 -1.02 -2.65
CA GLY A 67 8.36 -0.16 -3.77
C GLY A 67 9.36 0.96 -4.06
N ILE A 68 9.18 1.65 -5.18
CA ILE A 68 10.08 2.75 -5.58
C ILE A 68 9.55 4.06 -4.99
N ASN A 69 8.29 4.36 -5.31
CA ASN A 69 7.60 5.54 -4.84
C ASN A 69 6.31 5.14 -4.13
N LEU A 70 6.40 4.97 -2.82
CA LEU A 70 5.27 4.70 -1.94
C LEU A 70 4.54 6.01 -1.53
N LEU A 71 4.83 7.14 -2.18
CA LEU A 71 4.39 8.48 -1.72
C LEU A 71 3.07 8.98 -2.29
N ARG A 72 2.26 8.13 -2.95
CA ARG A 72 0.96 8.60 -3.42
C ARG A 72 -0.02 8.78 -2.25
N GLU A 73 -0.91 9.76 -2.41
CA GLU A 73 -2.02 10.03 -1.49
C GLU A 73 -2.77 8.73 -1.17
N GLY A 74 -3.12 8.52 0.10
CA GLY A 74 -3.94 7.37 0.53
C GLY A 74 -3.23 6.22 1.25
N LEU A 75 -1.89 6.19 1.35
CA LEU A 75 -1.18 5.21 2.21
C LEU A 75 -1.17 5.65 3.68
N ASP A 76 -2.30 5.47 4.36
CA ASP A 76 -2.41 5.61 5.83
C ASP A 76 -2.41 4.23 6.48
N LEU A 77 -1.27 3.83 7.05
CA LEU A 77 -1.01 2.48 7.55
C LEU A 77 -0.53 2.54 9.01
N PRO A 78 -1.43 2.56 10.00
CA PRO A 78 -1.03 2.51 11.41
C PRO A 78 -0.30 1.21 11.79
N GLU A 79 -0.44 0.16 10.99
CA GLU A 79 0.24 -1.12 11.19
C GLU A 79 1.73 -1.06 10.83
N VAL A 80 2.18 -0.06 10.07
CA VAL A 80 3.58 0.12 9.69
C VAL A 80 4.37 0.74 10.83
N SER A 81 5.35 0.02 11.36
CA SER A 81 6.27 0.52 12.39
C SER A 81 7.70 0.67 11.90
N LEU A 82 8.04 0.16 10.72
CA LEU A 82 9.38 0.30 10.15
C LEU A 82 9.32 0.74 8.69
N VAL A 83 10.08 1.80 8.38
CA VAL A 83 10.33 2.25 7.01
C VAL A 83 11.83 2.17 6.74
N ALA A 84 12.23 1.34 5.77
CA ALA A 84 13.61 1.25 5.31
C ALA A 84 13.76 1.99 3.97
N ILE A 85 14.72 2.91 3.87
CA ILE A 85 15.03 3.67 2.67
C ILE A 85 16.41 3.21 2.20
N LEU A 86 16.46 2.41 1.14
CA LEU A 86 17.71 2.01 0.52
C LEU A 86 18.27 3.13 -0.36
N ASP A 87 19.59 3.21 -0.44
CA ASP A 87 20.31 4.22 -1.21
C ASP A 87 19.85 5.64 -0.88
N ALA A 88 19.76 5.94 0.42
CA ALA A 88 19.27 7.23 0.91
C ALA A 88 20.18 8.41 0.53
N ASP A 89 21.46 8.14 0.23
CA ASP A 89 22.47 9.11 -0.19
C ASP A 89 22.50 9.39 -1.70
N LYS A 90 21.70 8.68 -2.49
CA LYS A 90 21.59 8.92 -3.93
C LYS A 90 20.58 10.03 -4.18
N GLU A 91 21.09 11.25 -4.21
CA GLU A 91 20.27 12.44 -4.46
C GLU A 91 19.51 12.37 -5.79
N GLY A 92 18.42 13.13 -5.88
CA GLY A 92 17.47 13.10 -6.98
C GLY A 92 16.04 13.18 -6.47
N PHE A 93 15.07 13.06 -7.37
CA PHE A 93 13.65 13.25 -7.03
C PHE A 93 13.19 12.39 -5.84
N LEU A 94 13.53 11.09 -5.85
CA LEU A 94 13.11 10.11 -4.83
C LEU A 94 13.83 10.25 -3.48
N ARG A 95 14.92 11.02 -3.41
CA ARG A 95 15.74 11.24 -2.20
C ARG A 95 15.96 12.72 -1.89
N SER A 96 15.15 13.58 -2.49
CA SER A 96 15.05 14.97 -2.09
C SER A 96 14.56 15.07 -0.65
N ARG A 97 14.88 16.16 0.03
CA ARG A 97 14.35 16.51 1.36
C ARG A 97 12.84 16.23 1.46
N THR A 98 12.05 16.70 0.51
CA THR A 98 10.58 16.52 0.51
C THR A 98 10.20 15.05 0.45
N SER A 99 10.81 14.28 -0.45
CA SER A 99 10.53 12.85 -0.61
C SER A 99 10.93 12.03 0.63
N LEU A 100 12.08 12.35 1.23
CA LEU A 100 12.56 11.69 2.45
C LEU A 100 11.63 11.99 3.64
N ILE A 101 11.21 13.24 3.83
CA ILE A 101 10.23 13.62 4.87
C ILE A 101 8.92 12.86 4.69
N GLN A 102 8.38 12.81 3.47
CA GLN A 102 7.13 12.10 3.20
C GLN A 102 7.26 10.58 3.40
N THR A 103 8.40 10.00 3.04
CA THR A 103 8.67 8.57 3.23
C THR A 103 8.78 8.24 4.71
N ALA A 104 9.55 9.03 5.46
CA ALA A 104 9.69 8.90 6.91
C ALA A 104 8.35 9.07 7.64
N GLY A 105 7.49 9.97 7.15
CA GLY A 105 6.15 10.21 7.68
C GLY A 105 5.24 8.98 7.69
N ARG A 106 5.52 7.94 6.88
CA ARG A 106 4.75 6.69 6.88
C ARG A 106 4.90 5.89 8.17
N ALA A 107 6.03 6.04 8.87
CA ALA A 107 6.23 5.42 10.18
C ALA A 107 5.55 6.22 11.32
N ALA A 108 5.13 7.46 11.09
CA ALA A 108 4.67 8.37 12.16
C ALA A 108 3.28 8.01 12.74
N ARG A 109 2.57 7.06 12.12
CA ARG A 109 1.23 6.60 12.55
C ARG A 109 1.28 5.53 13.63
N ASN A 110 2.45 4.94 13.85
CA ASN A 110 2.65 3.86 14.82
C ASN A 110 3.53 4.34 15.98
N SER A 111 3.16 3.97 17.21
CA SER A 111 3.92 4.30 18.42
C SER A 111 5.36 3.74 18.42
N ASN A 112 5.58 2.60 17.76
CA ASN A 112 6.88 1.97 17.52
C ASN A 112 7.55 2.43 16.21
N GLY A 113 7.02 3.49 15.58
CA GLY A 113 7.47 4.01 14.31
C GLY A 113 8.97 4.34 14.27
N HIS A 114 9.69 3.70 13.35
CA HIS A 114 11.11 3.87 13.11
C HIS A 114 11.44 3.96 11.63
N VAL A 115 12.49 4.70 11.29
CA VAL A 115 12.96 4.91 9.91
C VAL A 115 14.44 4.59 9.85
N LEU A 116 14.83 3.70 8.93
CA LEU A 116 16.21 3.35 8.63
C LEU A 116 16.59 3.90 7.27
N MET A 117 17.60 4.77 7.22
CA MET A 117 18.19 5.27 5.98
C MET A 117 19.53 4.57 5.74
N TYR A 118 19.61 3.75 4.70
CA TYR A 118 20.85 3.07 4.31
C TYR A 118 21.60 3.93 3.31
N ALA A 119 22.83 4.31 3.67
CA ALA A 119 23.63 5.28 2.93
C ALA A 119 25.12 5.09 3.27
N ASN A 120 26.00 5.49 2.35
CA ASN A 120 27.44 5.55 2.63
C ASN A 120 27.84 6.90 3.23
N LYS A 121 27.08 7.96 2.96
CA LYS A 121 27.29 9.31 3.50
C LYS A 121 25.97 9.98 3.85
N VAL A 122 26.00 10.92 4.78
CA VAL A 122 24.85 11.78 5.06
C VAL A 122 24.86 12.94 4.07
N THR A 123 23.81 13.05 3.24
CA THR A 123 23.62 14.19 2.31
C THR A 123 22.89 15.34 3.01
N ASN A 124 22.89 16.52 2.39
CA ASN A 124 22.14 17.67 2.92
C ASN A 124 20.64 17.37 3.03
N SER A 125 20.06 16.72 2.01
CA SER A 125 18.65 16.29 2.04
C SER A 125 18.34 15.34 3.21
N MET A 126 19.26 14.43 3.53
CA MET A 126 19.13 13.53 4.68
C MET A 126 19.25 14.29 5.99
N GLN A 127 20.26 15.14 6.13
CA GLN A 127 20.50 15.93 7.34
C GLN A 127 19.29 16.81 7.67
N GLU A 128 18.78 17.57 6.69
CA GLU A 128 17.59 18.39 6.88
C GLU A 128 16.35 17.57 7.27
N THR A 129 16.21 16.36 6.71
CA THR A 129 15.11 15.44 7.05
C THR A 129 15.24 14.93 8.48
N ILE A 130 16.45 14.58 8.92
CA ILE A 130 16.73 14.14 10.29
C ILE A 130 16.45 15.28 11.27
N ASP A 131 16.96 16.48 11.00
CA ASP A 131 16.84 17.64 11.89
C ASP A 131 15.38 18.06 12.09
N ILE A 132 14.60 18.15 10.99
CA ILE A 132 13.19 18.52 11.09
C ILE A 132 12.37 17.44 11.81
N THR A 133 12.70 16.16 11.62
CA THR A 133 12.01 15.04 12.26
C THR A 133 12.31 15.02 13.76
N SER A 134 13.57 15.21 14.15
CA SER A 134 14.01 15.31 15.55
C SER A 134 13.37 16.50 16.25
N SER A 135 13.43 17.69 15.64
CA SER A 135 12.81 18.91 16.21
C SER A 135 11.30 18.75 16.42
N ARG A 136 10.58 18.11 15.48
CA ARG A 136 9.15 17.82 15.64
C ARG A 136 8.91 16.82 16.77
N ARG A 137 9.69 15.75 16.84
CA ARG A 137 9.56 14.72 17.88
C ARG A 137 9.81 15.28 19.28
N GLU A 138 10.83 16.12 19.44
CA GLU A 138 11.13 16.78 20.71
C GLU A 138 9.97 17.65 21.20
N LYS A 139 9.40 18.49 20.32
CA LYS A 139 8.22 19.32 20.64
C LYS A 139 7.02 18.46 21.04
N GLN A 140 6.77 17.36 20.32
CA GLN A 140 5.70 16.42 20.64
C GLN A 140 5.92 15.72 21.98
N MET A 141 7.15 15.27 22.27
CA MET A 141 7.49 14.64 23.55
C MET A 141 7.35 15.61 24.73
N ALA A 142 7.81 16.86 24.56
CA ALA A 142 7.65 17.90 25.57
C ALA A 142 6.17 18.22 25.83
N PHE A 143 5.37 18.33 24.77
CA PHE A 143 3.93 18.52 24.88
C PHE A 143 3.27 17.34 25.60
N ASN A 144 3.60 16.10 25.22
CA ASN A 144 3.04 14.90 25.83
C ASN A 144 3.39 14.81 27.32
N LYS A 145 4.65 15.08 27.68
CA LYS A 145 5.09 15.10 29.08
C LYS A 145 4.35 16.16 29.90
N LYS A 146 4.17 17.36 29.34
CA LYS A 146 3.45 18.46 30.01
C LYS A 146 1.97 18.12 30.27
N HIS A 147 1.35 17.34 29.38
CA HIS A 147 -0.09 17.03 29.45
C HIS A 147 -0.39 15.59 29.90
N GLY A 148 0.63 14.81 30.29
CA GLY A 148 0.44 13.41 30.71
C GLY A 148 -0.05 12.47 29.59
N ILE A 149 0.22 12.80 28.32
CA ILE A 149 -0.26 12.02 27.17
C ILE A 149 0.72 10.85 26.90
N THR A 150 0.19 9.63 26.89
CA THR A 150 0.94 8.45 26.43
C THR A 150 0.61 8.20 24.95
N PRO A 151 1.60 8.23 24.02
CA PRO A 151 1.36 7.94 22.62
C PRO A 151 0.77 6.54 22.43
N LYS A 152 -0.32 6.43 21.68
CA LYS A 152 -0.94 5.16 21.30
C LYS A 152 -1.12 5.13 19.79
N THR A 153 -0.88 3.98 19.18
CA THR A 153 -1.18 3.75 17.76
C THR A 153 -2.69 3.84 17.56
N THR A 154 -3.13 4.59 16.55
CA THR A 154 -4.56 4.67 16.19
C THR A 154 -4.98 3.36 15.53
N LEU A 155 -5.91 2.63 16.14
CA LEU A 155 -6.55 1.48 15.50
C LEU A 155 -7.63 1.99 14.55
N ARG A 156 -7.53 1.62 13.27
CA ARG A 156 -8.58 1.86 12.28
C ARG A 156 -9.12 0.51 11.82
N GLU A 157 -10.43 0.32 11.98
CA GLU A 157 -11.11 -0.85 11.43
C GLU A 157 -10.92 -0.88 9.90
N LEU A 158 -10.76 -2.08 9.37
CA LEU A 158 -10.71 -2.32 7.93
C LEU A 158 -12.15 -2.33 7.42
N ASP A 159 -12.47 -1.51 6.41
CA ASP A 159 -13.77 -1.60 5.72
C ASP A 159 -13.99 -3.04 5.25
N THR A 160 -15.06 -3.64 5.75
CA THR A 160 -15.44 -5.04 5.50
C THR A 160 -16.22 -5.18 4.19
N ASP A 161 -16.78 -4.09 3.65
CA ASP A 161 -17.73 -4.09 2.53
C ASP A 161 -17.12 -4.38 1.15
N LEU A 162 -15.80 -4.22 1.00
CA LEU A 162 -15.13 -4.66 -0.21
C LEU A 162 -14.88 -6.18 -0.12
N LYS A 163 -15.71 -6.99 -0.78
CA LYS A 163 -15.44 -8.42 -0.94
C LYS A 163 -14.07 -8.59 -1.61
N VAL A 164 -13.15 -9.29 -0.93
CA VAL A 164 -11.86 -9.70 -1.47
C VAL A 164 -12.15 -10.71 -2.58
N GLU A 165 -12.13 -10.28 -3.84
CA GLU A 165 -11.97 -11.24 -4.94
C GLU A 165 -10.48 -11.54 -5.05
N ASP A 166 -10.12 -12.81 -4.91
CA ASP A 166 -8.76 -13.32 -4.97
C ASP A 166 -8.07 -12.89 -6.29
N ALA A 167 -6.82 -12.43 -6.23
CA ALA A 167 -6.07 -11.97 -7.40
C ALA A 167 -5.89 -13.09 -8.44
N GLY A 168 -5.80 -14.35 -7.98
CA GLY A 168 -5.80 -15.53 -8.84
C GLY A 168 -7.14 -15.78 -9.54
N GLU A 169 -8.26 -15.47 -8.88
CA GLU A 169 -9.59 -15.53 -9.49
C GLU A 169 -9.78 -14.42 -10.53
N LEU A 170 -9.28 -13.21 -10.30
CA LEU A 170 -9.38 -12.10 -11.25
C LEU A 170 -8.66 -12.41 -12.57
N TYR A 171 -7.46 -12.98 -12.51
CA TYR A 171 -6.71 -13.39 -13.71
C TYR A 171 -7.44 -14.49 -14.49
N ASN A 172 -7.93 -15.52 -13.78
CA ASN A 172 -8.69 -16.62 -14.38
C ASN A 172 -10.05 -16.17 -14.94
N LYS A 173 -10.77 -15.29 -14.24
CA LYS A 173 -12.03 -14.68 -14.72
C LYS A 173 -11.80 -13.89 -16.01
N ARG A 174 -10.72 -13.09 -16.07
CA ARG A 174 -10.37 -12.29 -17.26
C ARG A 174 -10.01 -13.16 -18.46
N ALA A 175 -9.18 -14.19 -18.27
CA ALA A 175 -8.85 -15.15 -19.33
C ALA A 175 -10.05 -15.97 -19.83
N LYS A 176 -11.00 -16.28 -18.94
CA LYS A 176 -12.25 -16.99 -19.28
C LYS A 176 -13.25 -16.09 -20.01
N LEU A 177 -13.30 -14.81 -19.67
CA LEU A 177 -14.14 -13.79 -20.33
C LEU A 177 -13.65 -13.45 -21.76
N GLU A 178 -12.33 -13.41 -22.00
CA GLU A 178 -11.77 -13.17 -23.34
C GLU A 178 -12.02 -14.34 -24.31
N LYS A 179 -12.02 -15.58 -23.81
CA LYS A 179 -12.31 -16.79 -24.59
C LYS A 179 -13.81 -17.02 -24.88
N MET A 180 -14.69 -16.17 -24.33
CA MET A 180 -16.14 -16.35 -24.43
C MET A 180 -16.68 -15.78 -25.76
N PRO A 181 -17.54 -16.52 -26.48
CA PRO A 181 -18.17 -16.07 -27.72
C PRO A 181 -18.89 -14.73 -27.56
N LYS A 182 -18.79 -13.86 -28.59
CA LYS A 182 -19.38 -12.51 -28.59
C LYS A 182 -20.89 -12.50 -28.30
N ALA A 183 -21.61 -13.51 -28.78
CA ALA A 183 -23.04 -13.68 -28.56
C ALA A 183 -23.39 -13.95 -27.08
N GLU A 184 -22.55 -14.70 -26.38
CA GLU A 184 -22.74 -15.04 -24.97
C GLU A 184 -22.41 -13.86 -24.05
N ARG A 185 -21.36 -13.09 -24.40
CA ARG A 185 -21.06 -11.80 -23.75
C ARG A 185 -22.20 -10.79 -23.90
N GLN A 186 -22.85 -10.74 -25.06
CA GLN A 186 -24.01 -9.87 -25.27
C GLN A 186 -25.22 -10.25 -24.41
N LYS A 187 -25.50 -11.55 -24.26
CA LYS A 187 -26.57 -12.02 -23.36
C LYS A 187 -26.28 -11.65 -21.91
N MET A 188 -25.05 -11.88 -21.45
CA MET A 188 -24.62 -11.54 -20.09
C MET A 188 -24.74 -10.03 -19.80
N VAL A 189 -24.38 -9.18 -20.78
CA VAL A 189 -24.56 -7.72 -20.67
C VAL A 189 -26.03 -7.34 -20.58
N GLN A 190 -26.93 -8.01 -21.30
CA GLN A 190 -28.37 -7.73 -21.22
C GLN A 190 -28.94 -8.11 -19.85
N GLU A 191 -28.55 -9.26 -19.30
CA GLU A 191 -28.97 -9.70 -17.97
C GLU A 191 -28.47 -8.75 -16.86
N LEU A 192 -27.19 -8.36 -16.92
CA LEU A 192 -26.61 -7.40 -15.97
C LEU A 192 -27.28 -6.03 -16.08
N LYS A 193 -27.64 -5.59 -17.29
CA LYS A 193 -28.35 -4.33 -17.51
C LYS A 193 -29.75 -4.38 -16.91
N ALA A 194 -30.45 -5.51 -17.01
CA ALA A 194 -31.75 -5.70 -16.38
C ALA A 194 -31.65 -5.61 -14.85
N LYS A 195 -30.66 -6.28 -14.24
CA LYS A 195 -30.39 -6.22 -12.80
C LYS A 195 -30.02 -4.80 -12.33
N MET A 196 -29.21 -4.09 -13.11
CA MET A 196 -28.82 -2.71 -12.82
C MET A 196 -30.03 -1.76 -12.78
N LEU A 197 -30.98 -1.93 -13.72
CA LEU A 197 -32.20 -1.14 -13.76
C LEU A 197 -33.13 -1.44 -12.58
N VAL A 198 -33.18 -2.70 -12.13
CA VAL A 198 -33.93 -3.10 -10.93
C VAL A 198 -33.30 -2.48 -9.68
N ALA A 199 -31.98 -2.57 -9.50
CA ALA A 199 -31.27 -1.95 -8.38
C ALA A 199 -31.46 -0.43 -8.35
N ALA A 200 -31.38 0.24 -9.51
CA ALA A 200 -31.64 1.68 -9.62
C ALA A 200 -33.10 2.03 -9.24
N LYS A 201 -34.07 1.20 -9.62
CA LYS A 201 -35.48 1.37 -9.26
C LYS A 201 -35.73 1.18 -7.77
N ASN A 202 -34.96 0.31 -7.13
CA ASN A 202 -35.00 0.05 -5.69
C ASN A 202 -34.17 1.05 -4.86
N LEU A 203 -33.60 2.09 -5.48
CA LEU A 203 -32.71 3.08 -4.84
C LEU A 203 -31.41 2.48 -4.27
N GLU A 204 -31.02 1.29 -4.73
CA GLU A 204 -29.76 0.62 -4.39
C GLU A 204 -28.63 1.14 -5.31
N PHE A 205 -28.25 2.39 -5.13
CA PHE A 205 -27.34 3.10 -6.04
C PHE A 205 -25.93 2.49 -6.09
N GLU A 206 -25.45 1.92 -4.99
CA GLU A 206 -24.14 1.26 -4.93
C GLU A 206 -24.11 -0.01 -5.79
N GLU A 207 -25.14 -0.85 -5.70
CA GLU A 207 -25.23 -2.07 -6.50
C GLU A 207 -25.50 -1.75 -7.98
N ALA A 208 -26.28 -0.70 -8.27
CA ALA A 208 -26.44 -0.20 -9.63
C ALA A 208 -25.11 0.32 -10.23
N ALA A 209 -24.31 1.05 -9.45
CA ALA A 209 -22.99 1.51 -9.87
C ALA A 209 -22.03 0.33 -10.10
N ARG A 210 -22.05 -0.68 -9.23
CA ARG A 210 -21.25 -1.90 -9.36
C ARG A 210 -21.59 -2.67 -10.63
N LEU A 211 -22.88 -2.87 -10.92
CA LEU A 211 -23.36 -3.57 -12.13
C LEU A 211 -23.00 -2.80 -13.40
N ARG A 212 -23.09 -1.46 -13.37
CA ARG A 212 -22.66 -0.59 -14.49
C ARG A 212 -21.18 -0.78 -14.81
N ASP A 213 -20.33 -0.79 -13.78
CA ASP A 213 -18.88 -0.92 -13.96
C ASP A 213 -18.49 -2.33 -14.44
N GLN A 214 -19.22 -3.38 -14.03
CA GLN A 214 -19.08 -4.73 -14.58
C GLN A 214 -19.46 -4.80 -16.08
N ILE A 215 -20.56 -4.16 -16.49
CA ILE A 215 -20.95 -4.08 -17.91
C ILE A 215 -19.88 -3.37 -18.74
N ALA A 216 -19.30 -2.29 -18.22
CA ALA A 216 -18.24 -1.55 -18.89
C ALA A 216 -16.96 -2.40 -19.09
N LYS A 217 -16.60 -3.24 -18.11
CA LYS A 217 -15.49 -4.18 -18.22
C LYS A 217 -15.72 -5.23 -19.30
N ILE A 218 -16.91 -5.83 -19.37
CA ILE A 218 -17.24 -6.85 -20.37
C ILE A 218 -17.27 -6.26 -21.80
N LYS A 219 -17.69 -4.99 -21.97
CA LYS A 219 -17.70 -4.30 -23.27
C LYS A 219 -16.32 -3.85 -23.78
N LYS A 220 -15.34 -3.71 -22.89
CA LYS A 220 -13.96 -3.30 -23.25
C LYS A 220 -13.08 -4.48 -23.69
N LEU A 221 -13.51 -5.71 -23.43
CA LEU A 221 -12.93 -6.97 -23.89
C LEU A 221 -13.56 -7.38 -25.24
#